data_AF-A0A7X0KTE0-F1
#
_entry.id   AF-A0A7X0KTE0-F1
#
_cell.length_a   1.000
_cell.length_b   1.000
_cell.length_c   1.000
_cell.angle_alpha   90.00
_cell.angle_beta   90.00
_cell.angle_gamma   90.00
#
_symmetry.space_group_name_H-M   'P 1'
#
loop_
_entity.id
_entity.type
_entity.pdbx_description
1 polymer ?
#
loop_
_entity_poly.entity_id
_entity_poly.type
_entity_poly.pdbx_seq_one_letter_code
_entity_poly.pdbx_strand_id
1 'polypeptide(L)'
;MNELERPDVAAPLAEVARWIRQARPIEGAATDEDCRVRGTLIGEALAEREVAQGESCWYTAQLATGHVVGQWATSLEEAELSLSVWWGTGCHWVIPDGDLRVREEYFPNGVRTAAAATRAFPLGPPRRPRDRFAPAESLLAAFETTDRGRSLA
;
A
#
# COMPACT_ATOMS: atom_id res chain seq x y z
N MET A 1 -16.72 0.10 25.48
CA MET A 1 -15.86 0.08 24.28
C MET A 1 -16.52 1.02 23.29
N ASN A 2 -15.80 2.03 22.78
CA ASN A 2 -16.29 2.76 21.61
C ASN A 2 -16.30 1.77 20.45
N GLU A 3 -17.46 1.55 19.83
CA GLU A 3 -17.51 0.87 18.55
C GLU A 3 -16.70 1.69 17.56
N LEU A 4 -15.67 1.08 17.00
CA LEU A 4 -14.85 1.72 15.99
C LEU A 4 -15.66 1.74 14.69
N GLU A 5 -16.18 2.91 14.34
CA GLU A 5 -17.02 3.07 13.15
C GLU A 5 -16.24 2.64 11.89
N ARG A 6 -16.87 1.78 11.09
CA ARG A 6 -16.28 1.30 9.82
C ARG A 6 -16.29 2.46 8.82
N PRO A 7 -15.15 2.76 8.15
CA PRO A 7 -15.11 3.78 7.11
C PRO A 7 -16.08 3.47 5.97
N ASP A 8 -16.57 4.54 5.33
CA ASP A 8 -17.42 4.44 4.14
C ASP A 8 -16.70 3.72 2.98
N VAL A 9 -17.48 3.15 2.07
CA VAL A 9 -16.98 2.47 0.86
C VAL A 9 -16.11 3.38 -0.01
N ALA A 10 -16.39 4.69 -0.03
CA ALA A 10 -15.62 5.69 -0.77
C ALA A 10 -14.36 6.19 -0.03
N ALA A 11 -14.14 5.76 1.22
CA ALA A 11 -12.97 6.20 1.99
C ALA A 11 -11.64 5.78 1.30
N PRO A 12 -10.54 6.50 1.49
CA PRO A 12 -9.23 6.06 1.00
C PRO A 12 -8.82 4.70 1.58
N LEU A 13 -8.12 3.86 0.81
CA LEU A 13 -7.66 2.54 1.29
C LEU A 13 -6.74 2.63 2.52
N ALA A 14 -5.95 3.70 2.63
CA ALA A 14 -5.13 3.97 3.80
C ALA A 14 -5.96 4.14 5.09
N GLU A 15 -7.17 4.70 4.98
CA GLU A 15 -8.09 4.86 6.09
C GLU A 15 -8.75 3.54 6.48
N VAL A 16 -9.18 2.75 5.51
CA VAL A 16 -9.65 1.37 5.75
C VAL A 16 -8.57 0.54 6.42
N ALA A 17 -7.33 0.61 5.94
CA ALA A 17 -6.20 -0.11 6.54
C ALA A 17 -5.99 0.28 8.01
N ARG A 18 -6.10 1.58 8.32
CA ARG A 18 -6.03 2.09 9.70
C ARG A 18 -7.15 1.52 10.57
N TRP A 19 -8.38 1.50 10.06
CA TRP A 19 -9.52 0.91 10.75
C TRP A 19 -9.29 -0.59 11.02
N ILE A 20 -8.87 -1.39 10.02
CA ILE A 20 -8.58 -2.83 10.21
C ILE A 20 -7.55 -3.05 11.33
N ARG A 21 -6.46 -2.27 11.34
CA ARG A 21 -5.43 -2.38 12.38
C ARG A 21 -5.95 -2.03 13.78
N GLN A 22 -6.88 -1.08 13.88
CA GLN A 22 -7.49 -0.67 15.16
C GLN A 22 -8.57 -1.66 15.62
N ALA A 23 -9.34 -2.24 14.69
CA ALA A 23 -10.35 -3.25 14.99
C ALA A 23 -9.72 -4.58 15.44
N ARG A 24 -8.51 -4.88 14.92
CA ARG A 24 -7.71 -6.06 15.25
C ARG A 24 -6.25 -5.68 15.52
N PRO A 25 -5.97 -5.11 16.71
CA PRO A 25 -4.61 -4.84 17.13
C PRO A 25 -3.86 -6.16 17.35
N ILE A 26 -2.56 -6.16 17.07
CA ILE A 26 -1.67 -7.30 17.30
C ILE A 26 -0.65 -6.86 18.34
N GLU A 27 -0.56 -7.61 19.44
CA GLU A 27 0.45 -7.41 20.47
C GLU A 27 1.62 -8.37 20.25
N GLY A 28 2.76 -7.85 19.80
CA GLY A 28 3.94 -8.67 19.51
C GLY A 28 3.90 -9.27 18.09
N ALA A 29 4.21 -10.57 17.98
CA ALA A 29 4.24 -11.26 16.70
C ALA A 29 2.83 -11.63 16.25
N ALA A 30 2.52 -11.43 14.96
CA ALA A 30 1.25 -11.85 14.39
C ALA A 30 1.09 -13.37 14.48
N THR A 31 -0.07 -13.82 14.95
CA THR A 31 -0.48 -15.22 14.95
C THR A 31 -1.20 -15.58 13.65
N ASP A 32 -1.40 -16.88 13.40
CA ASP A 32 -2.22 -17.35 12.28
C ASP A 32 -3.67 -16.85 12.36
N GLU A 33 -4.18 -16.68 13.59
CA GLU A 33 -5.51 -16.11 13.82
C GLU A 33 -5.54 -14.65 13.39
N ASP A 34 -4.55 -13.86 13.79
CA ASP A 34 -4.45 -12.45 13.39
C ASP A 34 -4.38 -12.30 11.86
N CYS A 35 -3.62 -13.19 11.21
CA CYS A 35 -3.52 -13.27 9.76
C CYS A 35 -4.87 -13.56 9.12
N ARG A 36 -5.60 -14.56 9.64
CA ARG A 36 -6.92 -14.94 9.11
C ARG A 36 -7.93 -13.83 9.28
N VAL A 37 -8.06 -13.27 10.48
CA VAL A 37 -9.07 -12.26 10.78
C VAL A 37 -8.82 -10.99 9.97
N ARG A 38 -7.58 -10.51 9.90
CA ARG A 38 -7.27 -9.35 9.05
C ARG A 38 -7.49 -9.66 7.57
N GLY A 39 -7.17 -10.86 7.10
CA GLY A 39 -7.47 -11.31 5.75
C GLY A 39 -8.96 -11.27 5.44
N THR A 40 -9.82 -11.72 6.35
CA THR A 40 -11.28 -11.62 6.22
C THR A 40 -11.74 -10.17 6.11
N LEU A 41 -11.26 -9.28 7.00
CA LEU A 41 -11.63 -7.85 6.97
C LEU A 41 -11.18 -7.16 5.67
N ILE A 42 -10.01 -7.52 5.14
CA ILE A 42 -9.53 -7.04 3.84
C ILE A 42 -10.50 -7.50 2.74
N GLY A 43 -10.82 -8.80 2.69
CA GLY A 43 -11.73 -9.36 1.70
C GLY A 43 -13.12 -8.73 1.73
N GLU A 44 -13.69 -8.53 2.92
CA GLU A 44 -14.98 -7.84 3.09
C GLU A 44 -14.93 -6.41 2.57
N ALA A 45 -13.89 -5.64 2.92
CA ALA A 45 -13.75 -4.26 2.49
C ALA A 45 -13.61 -4.13 0.96
N LEU A 46 -12.95 -5.08 0.31
CA LEU A 46 -12.83 -5.12 -1.14
C LEU A 46 -14.15 -5.56 -1.81
N ALA A 47 -14.87 -6.50 -1.21
CA ALA A 47 -16.17 -6.95 -1.71
C ALA A 47 -17.22 -5.83 -1.67
N GLU A 48 -17.27 -5.05 -0.58
CA GLU A 48 -18.15 -3.88 -0.45
C GLU A 48 -17.85 -2.80 -1.49
N ARG A 49 -16.59 -2.70 -1.92
CA ARG A 49 -16.14 -1.78 -2.98
C ARG A 49 -16.30 -2.35 -4.39
N GLU A 50 -16.86 -3.54 -4.53
CA GLU A 50 -17.02 -4.25 -5.80
C GLU A 50 -15.69 -4.40 -6.57
N VAL A 51 -14.57 -4.55 -5.85
CA VAL A 51 -13.25 -4.70 -6.47
C VAL A 51 -13.18 -6.03 -7.21
N ALA A 52 -13.04 -5.96 -8.53
CA ALA A 52 -12.88 -7.12 -9.39
C ALA A 52 -11.61 -7.90 -9.02
N GLN A 53 -11.76 -9.21 -8.80
CA GLN A 53 -10.65 -10.11 -8.52
C GLN A 53 -10.16 -10.73 -9.85
N GLY A 54 -8.87 -10.62 -10.11
CA GLY A 54 -8.21 -11.23 -11.27
C GLY A 54 -7.44 -12.51 -10.92
N GLU A 55 -6.55 -12.91 -11.83
CA GLU A 55 -5.55 -13.93 -11.52
C GLU A 55 -4.55 -13.42 -10.48
N SER A 56 -4.13 -14.30 -9.56
CA SER A 56 -3.14 -13.93 -8.56
C SER A 56 -1.77 -13.69 -9.20
N CYS A 57 -1.18 -12.54 -8.96
CA CYS A 57 0.18 -12.21 -9.34
C CYS A 57 0.93 -11.50 -8.22
N TRP A 58 2.25 -11.42 -8.34
CA TRP A 58 3.08 -10.66 -7.41
C TRP A 58 2.91 -9.17 -7.67
N TYR A 59 2.70 -8.39 -6.61
CA TYR A 59 2.74 -6.94 -6.64
C TYR A 59 3.95 -6.46 -5.85
N THR A 60 4.65 -5.46 -6.39
CA THR A 60 5.74 -4.77 -5.72
C THR A 60 5.30 -3.34 -5.40
N ALA A 61 5.65 -2.86 -4.21
CA ALA A 61 5.30 -1.53 -3.73
C ALA A 61 6.49 -0.86 -3.05
N GLN A 62 6.52 0.46 -3.09
CA GLN A 62 7.29 1.27 -2.15
C GLN A 62 6.32 1.88 -1.14
N LEU A 63 6.61 1.67 0.13
CA LEU A 63 5.88 2.30 1.23
C LEU A 63 6.23 3.78 1.35
N ALA A 64 5.38 4.57 2.00
CA ALA A 64 5.67 5.97 2.32
C ALA A 64 6.94 6.15 3.18
N THR A 65 7.39 5.09 3.85
CA THR A 65 8.65 5.03 4.60
C THR A 65 9.89 4.73 3.74
N GLY A 66 9.71 4.54 2.43
CA GLY A 66 10.78 4.24 1.47
C GLY A 66 11.14 2.76 1.33
N HIS A 67 10.59 1.87 2.18
CA HIS A 67 10.81 0.44 2.07
C HIS A 67 10.16 -0.14 0.82
N VAL A 68 10.85 -1.06 0.14
CA VAL A 68 10.30 -1.81 -0.98
C VAL A 68 9.88 -3.20 -0.52
N VAL A 69 8.61 -3.50 -0.74
CA VAL A 69 7.92 -4.70 -0.25
C VAL A 69 7.11 -5.31 -1.39
N GLY A 70 6.62 -6.52 -1.20
CA GLY A 70 5.72 -7.12 -2.16
C GLY A 70 4.85 -8.20 -1.55
N GLN A 71 3.76 -8.50 -2.26
CA GLN A 71 2.73 -9.41 -1.84
C GLN A 71 2.03 -10.00 -3.07
N TRP A 72 1.62 -11.27 -2.97
CA TRP A 72 0.67 -11.86 -3.90
C TRP A 72 -0.73 -11.31 -3.64
N ALA A 73 -1.39 -10.90 -4.71
CA ALA A 73 -2.76 -10.39 -4.69
C ALA A 73 -3.41 -10.65 -6.05
N THR A 74 -4.72 -10.48 -6.14
CA THR A 74 -5.52 -10.62 -7.36
C THR A 74 -5.92 -9.27 -7.97
N SER A 75 -5.68 -8.17 -7.24
CA SER A 75 -5.96 -6.80 -7.67
C SER A 75 -4.95 -5.82 -7.06
N LEU A 76 -4.88 -4.61 -7.63
CA LEU A 76 -4.01 -3.54 -7.11
C LEU A 76 -4.49 -3.05 -5.74
N GLU A 77 -5.82 -2.92 -5.57
CA GLU A 77 -6.47 -2.49 -4.36
C GLU A 77 -6.25 -3.48 -3.21
N GLU A 78 -6.31 -4.78 -3.49
CA GLU A 78 -5.97 -5.82 -2.51
C GLU A 78 -4.51 -5.71 -2.07
N ALA A 79 -3.58 -5.56 -3.02
CA ALA A 79 -2.17 -5.41 -2.72
C ALA A 79 -1.92 -4.16 -1.86
N GLU A 80 -2.48 -3.01 -2.24
CA GLU A 80 -2.31 -1.75 -1.51
C GLU A 80 -2.88 -1.84 -0.09
N LEU A 81 -4.10 -2.35 0.05
CA LEU A 81 -4.79 -2.46 1.33
C LEU A 81 -4.04 -3.43 2.26
N SER A 82 -3.70 -4.62 1.76
CA SER A 82 -3.01 -5.64 2.54
C SER A 82 -1.64 -5.14 3.01
N LEU A 83 -0.83 -4.57 2.10
CA LEU A 83 0.47 -4.00 2.46
C LEU A 83 0.31 -2.88 3.49
N SER A 84 -0.69 -2.01 3.34
CA SER A 84 -0.94 -0.94 4.29
C SER A 84 -1.33 -1.50 5.67
N VAL A 85 -2.17 -2.53 5.73
CA VAL A 85 -2.57 -3.20 6.98
C VAL A 85 -1.35 -3.80 7.69
N TRP A 86 -0.50 -4.52 6.97
CA TRP A 86 0.62 -5.25 7.57
C TRP A 86 1.80 -4.37 7.96
N TRP A 87 2.05 -3.30 7.19
CA TRP A 87 3.18 -2.41 7.43
C TRP A 87 2.83 -1.15 8.23
N GLY A 88 1.54 -0.92 8.50
CA GLY A 88 1.10 0.21 9.30
C GLY A 88 1.27 1.58 8.62
N THR A 89 1.57 1.61 7.33
CA THR A 89 1.86 2.82 6.55
C THR A 89 1.30 2.66 5.13
N GLY A 90 0.95 3.76 4.48
CA GLY A 90 0.44 3.73 3.12
C GLY A 90 1.51 3.39 2.08
N CYS A 91 1.06 2.97 0.90
CA CYS A 91 1.93 2.82 -0.27
C CYS A 91 2.15 4.17 -0.94
N HIS A 92 3.40 4.46 -1.31
CA HIS A 92 3.74 5.56 -2.22
C HIS A 92 3.44 5.18 -3.67
N TRP A 93 3.70 3.93 -4.04
CA TRP A 93 3.21 3.29 -5.26
C TRP A 93 3.10 1.79 -5.06
N VAL A 94 2.23 1.16 -5.85
CA VAL A 94 2.07 -0.30 -5.97
C VAL A 94 1.84 -0.64 -7.44
N ILE A 95 2.46 -1.71 -7.93
CA ILE A 95 2.29 -2.16 -9.32
C ILE A 95 2.31 -3.69 -9.40
N PRO A 96 1.62 -4.29 -10.39
CA PRO A 96 1.86 -5.68 -10.77
C PRO A 96 3.32 -5.86 -11.19
N ASP A 97 3.95 -6.91 -10.68
CA ASP A 97 5.35 -7.25 -10.90
C ASP A 97 5.51 -8.77 -10.93
N GLY A 98 4.68 -9.44 -11.73
CA GLY A 98 4.62 -10.91 -11.82
C GLY A 98 5.96 -11.58 -12.18
N ASP A 99 6.76 -10.89 -13.01
CA ASP A 99 8.12 -11.33 -13.39
C ASP A 99 9.20 -10.89 -12.39
N LEU A 100 8.82 -10.26 -11.27
CA LEU A 100 9.70 -9.75 -10.21
C LEU A 100 10.78 -8.74 -10.67
N ARG A 101 10.66 -8.18 -11.88
CA ARG A 101 11.64 -7.26 -12.46
C ARG A 101 11.84 -6.01 -11.63
N VAL A 102 10.78 -5.44 -11.07
CA VAL A 102 10.91 -4.23 -10.24
C VAL A 102 11.51 -4.57 -8.89
N ARG A 103 11.10 -5.68 -8.28
CA ARG A 103 11.75 -6.20 -7.06
C ARG A 103 13.26 -6.39 -7.25
N GLU A 104 13.68 -6.97 -8.36
CA GLU A 104 15.09 -7.22 -8.67
C GLU A 104 15.92 -5.94 -8.83
N GLU A 105 15.33 -4.83 -9.30
CA GLU A 105 16.04 -3.53 -9.35
C GLU A 105 16.49 -3.04 -7.97
N TYR A 106 15.67 -3.27 -6.94
CA TYR A 106 15.98 -2.86 -5.57
C TYR A 106 16.80 -3.90 -4.81
N PHE A 107 16.69 -5.17 -5.21
CA PHE A 107 17.34 -6.31 -4.56
C PHE A 107 18.03 -7.23 -5.59
N PRO A 108 19.07 -6.75 -6.30
CA PRO A 108 19.66 -7.47 -7.44
C PRO A 108 20.33 -8.80 -7.07
N ASN A 109 20.67 -8.99 -5.80
CA ASN A 109 21.32 -10.22 -5.33
C ASN A 109 20.32 -11.29 -4.85
N GLY A 110 19.00 -11.06 -5.00
CA GLY A 110 17.93 -12.04 -4.71
C GLY A 110 17.72 -12.42 -3.24
N VAL A 111 18.75 -12.32 -2.39
CA VAL A 111 18.69 -12.68 -0.98
C VAL A 111 18.22 -11.47 -0.16
N ARG A 112 16.97 -11.53 0.33
CA ARG A 112 16.53 -10.68 1.45
C ARG A 112 17.26 -11.17 2.70
N THR A 113 18.47 -10.68 2.93
CA THR A 113 19.02 -10.68 4.28
C THR A 113 18.10 -9.84 5.17
N ALA A 114 18.09 -10.08 6.49
CA ALA A 114 17.32 -9.25 7.42
C ALA A 114 17.66 -7.76 7.26
N ALA A 115 18.92 -7.44 6.97
CA ALA A 115 19.38 -6.08 6.69
C ALA A 115 18.84 -5.51 5.36
N ALA A 116 18.68 -6.34 4.32
CA ALA A 116 18.04 -5.90 3.09
C ALA A 116 16.54 -5.66 3.28
N ALA A 117 15.88 -6.43 4.14
CA ALA A 117 14.45 -6.27 4.43
C ALA A 117 14.11 -4.97 5.18
N THR A 118 15.05 -4.38 5.92
CA THR A 118 14.90 -3.10 6.63
C THR A 118 15.48 -1.91 5.87
N ARG A 119 15.91 -2.11 4.61
CA ARG A 119 16.46 -1.05 3.79
C ARG A 119 15.35 -0.12 3.28
N ALA A 120 15.46 1.15 3.60
CA ALA A 120 14.68 2.22 2.97
C ALA A 120 15.42 2.80 1.76
N PHE A 121 14.67 3.12 0.72
CA PHE A 121 15.15 3.79 -0.49
C PHE A 121 14.53 5.19 -0.60
N PRO A 122 15.20 6.15 -1.25
CA PRO A 122 14.58 7.43 -1.58
C PRO A 122 13.24 7.20 -2.30
N LEU A 123 12.24 8.02 -1.97
CA LEU A 123 10.96 7.99 -2.68
C LEU A 123 11.20 8.42 -4.12
N GLY A 124 11.05 7.47 -5.04
CA GLY A 124 11.12 7.76 -6.48
C GLY A 124 9.83 8.43 -6.96
N PRO A 125 9.74 8.87 -8.22
CA PRO A 125 8.45 9.19 -8.82
C PRO A 125 7.53 7.94 -8.76
N PRO A 126 6.20 8.11 -8.62
CA PRO A 126 5.26 6.99 -8.66
C PRO A 126 5.52 6.12 -9.90
N ARG A 127 5.77 4.82 -9.67
CA ARG A 127 6.01 3.88 -10.77
C ARG A 127 4.68 3.52 -11.43
N ARG A 128 4.63 3.60 -12.76
CA ARG A 128 3.57 2.98 -13.57
C ARG A 128 4.08 1.63 -14.09
N PRO A 129 3.20 0.65 -14.34
CA PRO A 129 3.57 -0.57 -15.06
C PRO A 129 4.32 -0.24 -16.35
N ARG A 130 5.44 -0.92 -16.60
CA ARG A 130 6.39 -0.62 -17.70
C ARG A 130 5.74 -0.65 -19.09
N ASP A 131 4.61 -1.32 -19.23
CA ASP A 131 3.82 -1.50 -20.44
C ASP A 131 2.82 -0.36 -20.71
N ARG A 132 2.69 0.64 -19.82
CA ARG A 132 1.71 1.75 -19.96
C ARG A 132 2.37 3.15 -19.81
N PHE A 133 3.09 3.60 -20.84
CA PHE A 133 3.38 5.03 -21.12
C PHE A 133 2.19 5.60 -21.93
N ALA A 134 1.60 6.81 -21.79
CA ALA A 134 1.81 8.13 -21.13
C ALA A 134 0.43 8.89 -21.13
N PRO A 135 0.25 10.20 -20.79
CA PRO A 135 1.08 11.18 -20.10
C PRO A 135 0.50 11.62 -18.73
N ALA A 136 1.00 12.75 -18.24
CA ALA A 136 1.02 13.24 -16.87
C ALA A 136 -0.30 13.80 -16.34
N GLU A 137 -0.71 13.35 -15.15
CA GLU A 137 -1.06 14.19 -14.00
C GLU A 137 -0.68 13.40 -12.75
N SER A 138 0.07 14.03 -11.85
CA SER A 138 0.32 13.49 -10.53
C SER A 138 -0.99 13.54 -9.76
N LEU A 139 -1.48 12.40 -9.24
CA LEU A 139 -2.61 12.34 -8.30
C LEU A 139 -2.31 13.08 -6.96
N LEU A 140 -1.16 13.75 -6.86
CA LEU A 140 -0.81 14.67 -5.76
C LEU A 140 -1.10 16.15 -6.07
N ALA A 141 -1.77 16.49 -7.18
CA ALA A 141 -2.23 17.85 -7.46
C ALA A 141 -3.41 18.34 -6.58
N ALA A 142 -3.57 17.79 -5.38
CA ALA A 142 -4.53 18.24 -4.37
C ALA A 142 -3.87 18.62 -3.03
N PHE A 143 -2.58 18.94 -3.02
CA PHE A 143 -2.04 19.88 -2.03
C PHE A 143 -2.13 21.29 -2.62
N GLU A 144 -3.35 21.82 -2.73
CA GLU A 144 -3.58 23.22 -3.07
C GLU A 144 -2.96 24.12 -1.99
N THR A 145 -1.92 24.83 -2.40
CA THR A 145 -1.88 26.30 -2.40
C THR A 145 -2.84 26.96 -1.40
N THR A 146 -2.39 27.15 -0.16
CA THR A 146 -2.85 28.29 0.64
C THR A 146 -1.68 29.26 0.79
N ASP A 147 -1.68 30.22 -0.13
CA ASP A 147 -1.41 31.63 0.09
C ASP A 147 -0.66 32.00 1.38
N ARG A 148 0.61 32.37 1.23
CA ARG A 148 1.19 33.43 2.06
C ARG A 148 1.78 34.47 1.15
N GLY A 149 0.94 35.43 0.79
CA GLY A 149 1.37 36.78 0.48
C GLY A 149 2.50 37.23 1.43
N ARG A 150 3.62 37.60 0.83
CA ARG A 150 4.50 38.64 1.36
C ARG A 150 4.87 39.56 0.21
N SER A 151 4.01 40.56 0.04
CA SER A 151 4.39 41.83 -0.53
C SER A 151 5.25 42.59 0.48
N LEU A 152 6.37 43.09 -0.02
CA LEU A 152 7.11 44.32 0.32
C LEU A 152 7.09 44.84 1.77
N ALA A 153 8.30 44.98 2.32
CA ALA A 153 8.74 46.21 2.96
C ALA A 153 10.13 46.56 2.39
#